data_AF-A0A257K877-F1
#
_entry.id   AF-A0A257K877-F1
#
_cell.length_a   1.000
_cell.length_b   1.000
_cell.length_c   1.000
_cell.angle_alpha   90.00
_cell.angle_beta   90.00
_cell.angle_gamma   90.00
#
_symmetry.space_group_name_H-M   'P 1'
#
loop_
_entity.id
_entity.type
_entity.pdbx_description
1 polymer ?
#
loop_
_entity_poly.entity_id
_entity_poly.type
_entity_poly.pdbx_seq_one_letter_code
_entity_poly.pdbx_strand_id
1 'polypeptide(L)'
;MKNMNSKENYTIYYTKIYSKIENEIKKYLLIQCEKNRSFGISLNEILSFLIQNIPVRININSNNQLKELHNLFVNRHSYYKKEVLKNILENEIERGFSKIEAERLPQNYNFDKLIFEFAFTDATNEICRLLTVNNKLFELFYELNEFDQFEIKHYADSSLENTEPYKSLYNKRHPQPQMIDEYDENDTPAILNAKLDSVQKTLLIEKLIKNAHQWETFSERKKAEIISFIIERNAVNIRKTLSMSDKKPSEYSAKFIKDNLIANKIIDPLA
;
A
#
# COMPACT_ATOMS: atom_id res chain seq x y z
N MET A 1 41.01 -22.44 12.80
CA MET A 1 39.87 -21.80 12.11
C MET A 1 39.71 -20.41 12.70
N LYS A 2 39.65 -19.35 11.89
CA LYS A 2 39.42 -17.97 12.38
C LYS A 2 38.09 -17.95 13.14
N ASN A 3 38.09 -17.48 14.38
CA ASN A 3 36.86 -17.08 15.08
C ASN A 3 36.21 -15.96 14.26
N MET A 4 35.27 -16.31 13.37
CA MET A 4 34.40 -15.31 12.76
C MET A 4 33.53 -14.73 13.87
N ASN A 5 33.38 -13.41 13.86
CA ASN A 5 32.60 -12.69 14.85
C ASN A 5 31.12 -13.09 14.72
N SER A 6 30.42 -13.44 15.80
CA SER A 6 29.00 -13.85 15.75
C SER A 6 28.09 -12.81 15.09
N LYS A 7 28.44 -11.53 15.20
CA LYS A 7 27.79 -10.42 14.47
C LYS A 7 27.96 -10.58 12.95
N GLU A 8 29.17 -10.90 12.49
CA GLU A 8 29.46 -11.10 11.07
C GLU A 8 28.71 -12.31 10.53
N ASN A 9 28.70 -13.43 11.25
CA ASN A 9 27.92 -14.62 10.87
C ASN A 9 26.43 -14.30 10.77
N TYR A 10 25.88 -13.59 11.76
CA TYR A 10 24.49 -13.12 11.71
C TYR A 10 24.23 -12.28 10.46
N THR A 11 25.05 -11.27 10.18
CA THR A 11 24.85 -10.37 9.04
C THR A 11 24.93 -11.12 7.70
N ILE A 12 25.86 -12.07 7.57
CA ILE A 12 25.98 -12.93 6.39
C ILE A 12 24.73 -13.77 6.21
N TYR A 13 24.29 -14.46 7.26
CA TYR A 13 23.08 -15.27 7.22
C TYR A 13 21.85 -14.45 6.89
N TYR A 14 21.64 -13.33 7.60
CA TYR A 14 20.51 -12.43 7.40
C TYR A 14 20.42 -11.98 5.95
N THR A 15 21.52 -11.45 5.40
CA THR A 15 21.56 -10.93 4.03
C THR A 15 21.25 -12.02 3.00
N LYS A 16 21.84 -13.21 3.18
CA LYS A 16 21.63 -14.35 2.27
C LYS A 16 20.20 -14.87 2.32
N ILE A 17 19.63 -14.98 3.52
CA ILE A 17 18.25 -15.43 3.73
C ILE A 17 17.28 -14.41 3.14
N TYR A 18 17.46 -13.13 3.47
CA TYR A 18 16.62 -12.05 2.98
C TYR A 18 16.55 -12.04 1.46
N SER A 19 17.72 -12.00 0.80
CA SER A 19 17.83 -12.00 -0.65
C SER A 19 17.19 -13.25 -1.28
N LYS A 20 17.35 -14.41 -0.64
CA LYS A 20 16.74 -15.65 -1.13
C LYS A 20 15.21 -15.58 -1.05
N ILE A 21 14.65 -15.17 0.09
CA ILE A 21 13.20 -15.09 0.28
C ILE A 21 12.59 -14.05 -0.67
N GLU A 22 13.21 -12.87 -0.80
CA GLU A 22 12.77 -11.83 -1.74
C GLU A 22 12.69 -12.35 -3.18
N ASN A 23 13.74 -13.03 -3.65
CA ASN A 23 13.78 -13.59 -5.00
C ASN A 23 12.68 -14.65 -5.22
N GLU A 24 12.44 -15.52 -4.24
CA GLU A 24 11.38 -16.53 -4.34
C GLU A 24 9.98 -15.89 -4.34
N ILE A 25 9.77 -14.84 -3.55
CA ILE A 25 8.52 -14.06 -3.57
C ILE A 25 8.32 -13.39 -4.93
N LYS A 26 9.34 -12.73 -5.47
CA LYS A 26 9.29 -12.08 -6.78
C LYS A 26 8.91 -13.07 -7.89
N LYS A 27 9.58 -14.23 -7.93
CA LYS A 27 9.26 -15.31 -8.89
C LYS A 27 7.83 -15.82 -8.72
N TYR A 28 7.40 -16.05 -7.48
CA TYR A 28 6.05 -16.51 -7.20
C TYR A 28 5.01 -15.48 -7.68
N LEU A 29 5.19 -14.19 -7.37
CA LEU A 29 4.29 -13.13 -7.81
C LEU A 29 4.22 -13.02 -9.33
N LEU A 30 5.35 -13.12 -10.04
CA LEU A 30 5.39 -13.15 -11.50
C LEU A 30 4.52 -14.28 -12.06
N ILE A 31 4.70 -15.51 -11.56
CA ILE A 31 3.92 -16.70 -11.98
C ILE A 31 2.41 -16.50 -11.70
N GLN A 32 2.05 -15.87 -10.58
CA GLN A 32 0.64 -15.61 -10.27
C GLN A 32 0.04 -14.51 -11.16
N CYS A 33 0.84 -13.50 -11.53
CA CYS A 33 0.45 -12.44 -12.44
C CYS A 33 0.15 -13.01 -13.85
N GLU A 34 1.02 -13.89 -14.36
CA GLU A 34 0.80 -14.63 -15.62
C GLU A 34 -0.47 -15.49 -15.59
N LYS A 35 -0.88 -15.96 -14.41
CA LYS A 35 -2.13 -16.71 -14.19
C LYS A 35 -3.35 -15.82 -13.95
N ASN A 36 -3.22 -14.50 -14.07
CA ASN A 36 -4.26 -13.52 -13.79
C ASN A 36 -4.87 -13.65 -12.38
N ARG A 37 -4.09 -14.13 -11.40
CA ARG A 37 -4.55 -14.11 -9.99
C ARG A 37 -4.46 -12.69 -9.44
N SER A 38 -5.35 -12.34 -8.52
CA SER A 38 -5.28 -11.04 -7.86
C SER A 38 -4.09 -10.96 -6.90
N PHE A 39 -3.50 -9.77 -6.79
CA PHE A 39 -2.39 -9.52 -5.87
C PHE A 39 -2.75 -9.89 -4.42
N GLY A 40 -3.96 -9.53 -3.97
CA GLY A 40 -4.41 -9.84 -2.60
C GLY A 40 -4.41 -11.33 -2.27
N ILE A 41 -4.83 -12.20 -3.20
CA ILE A 41 -4.78 -13.67 -2.98
C ILE A 41 -3.33 -14.13 -2.90
N SER A 42 -2.50 -13.71 -3.86
CA SER A 42 -1.08 -14.07 -3.94
C SER A 42 -0.31 -13.63 -2.68
N LEU A 43 -0.56 -12.41 -2.20
CA LEU A 43 0.06 -11.87 -0.99
C LEU A 43 -0.36 -12.66 0.25
N ASN A 44 -1.64 -13.01 0.38
CA ASN A 44 -2.12 -13.81 1.51
C ASN A 44 -1.49 -15.21 1.54
N GLU A 45 -1.30 -15.85 0.38
CA GLU A 45 -0.60 -17.14 0.29
C GLU A 45 0.87 -17.01 0.73
N ILE A 46 1.57 -15.95 0.29
CA ILE A 46 2.95 -15.65 0.73
C ILE A 46 3.00 -15.46 2.25
N LEU A 47 2.17 -14.57 2.80
CA LEU A 47 2.17 -14.26 4.23
C LEU A 47 1.80 -15.48 5.06
N SER A 48 0.82 -16.27 4.63
CA SER A 48 0.46 -17.53 5.28
C SER A 48 1.64 -18.51 5.29
N PHE A 49 2.36 -18.64 4.17
CA PHE A 49 3.56 -19.47 4.12
C PHE A 49 4.64 -18.98 5.09
N LEU A 50 4.96 -17.69 5.09
CA LEU A 50 5.99 -17.11 5.94
C LEU A 50 5.64 -17.18 7.43
N ILE A 51 4.37 -16.99 7.80
CA ILE A 51 3.92 -16.96 9.20
C ILE A 51 3.69 -18.37 9.76
N GLN A 52 3.09 -19.28 8.98
CA GLN A 52 2.64 -20.56 9.50
C GLN A 52 3.66 -21.69 9.30
N ASN A 53 4.36 -21.69 8.16
CA ASN A 53 5.21 -22.83 7.80
C ASN A 53 6.66 -22.66 8.23
N ILE A 54 7.13 -21.42 8.38
CA ILE A 54 8.52 -21.14 8.72
C ILE A 54 8.83 -21.36 10.21
N PRO A 55 8.04 -20.86 11.18
CA PRO A 55 8.34 -21.02 12.61
C PRO A 55 8.33 -22.47 13.11
N VAL A 56 7.67 -23.37 12.39
CA VAL A 56 7.58 -24.80 12.72
C VAL A 56 8.86 -25.55 12.31
N ARG A 57 9.70 -24.97 11.44
CA ARG A 57 10.91 -25.61 10.89
C ARG A 57 12.20 -25.27 11.63
N ILE A 58 12.14 -24.40 12.64
CA ILE A 58 13.30 -23.96 13.42
C ILE A 58 13.32 -24.64 14.79
N ASN A 59 14.52 -25.01 15.24
CA ASN A 59 14.68 -25.74 16.51
C ASN A 59 14.70 -24.81 17.73
N ILE A 60 14.79 -23.50 17.54
CA ILE A 60 14.79 -22.53 18.63
C ILE A 60 13.56 -22.65 19.55
N ASN A 61 12.48 -23.22 19.03
CA ASN A 61 11.23 -23.46 19.74
C ASN A 61 11.14 -24.85 20.39
N SER A 62 12.18 -25.69 20.30
CA SER A 62 12.14 -27.08 20.75
C SER A 62 12.33 -27.24 22.26
N ASN A 63 12.99 -26.28 22.94
CA ASN A 63 13.16 -26.29 24.39
C ASN A 63 13.05 -24.87 24.97
N ASN A 64 12.81 -24.76 26.28
CA ASN A 64 12.57 -23.47 26.93
C ASN A 64 13.82 -22.59 27.01
N GLN A 65 15.01 -23.17 27.15
CA GLN A 65 16.25 -22.40 27.26
C GLN A 65 16.59 -21.68 25.94
N LEU A 66 16.40 -22.34 24.79
CA LEU A 66 16.56 -21.73 23.48
C LEU A 66 15.51 -20.64 23.23
N LYS A 67 14.26 -20.86 23.66
CA LYS A 67 13.21 -19.82 23.62
C LYS A 67 13.56 -18.59 24.45
N GLU A 68 14.15 -18.77 25.63
CA GLU A 68 14.61 -17.66 26.47
C GLU A 68 15.70 -16.85 25.77
N LEU A 69 16.69 -17.52 25.15
CA LEU A 69 17.72 -16.83 24.35
C LEU A 69 17.09 -16.07 23.17
N HIS A 70 16.10 -16.66 22.51
CA HIS A 70 15.36 -15.97 21.44
C HIS A 70 14.60 -14.76 21.94
N ASN A 71 13.94 -14.85 23.08
CA ASN A 71 13.25 -13.73 23.68
C ASN A 71 14.22 -12.60 24.06
N LEU A 72 15.41 -12.92 24.58
CA LEU A 72 16.47 -11.93 24.82
C LEU A 72 16.89 -11.24 23.52
N PHE A 73 17.10 -12.03 22.47
CA PHE A 73 17.52 -11.52 21.17
C PHE A 73 16.48 -10.61 20.50
N VAL A 74 15.20 -10.97 20.54
CA VAL A 74 14.10 -10.14 20.00
C VAL A 74 13.97 -8.84 20.79
N ASN A 75 14.14 -8.88 22.12
CA ASN A 75 14.03 -7.72 23.00
C ASN A 75 15.34 -6.92 23.14
N ARG A 76 16.35 -7.18 22.30
CA ARG A 76 17.69 -6.58 22.36
C ARG A 76 17.72 -5.05 22.54
N HIS A 77 16.78 -4.33 21.94
CA HIS A 77 16.69 -2.86 22.02
C HIS A 77 16.30 -2.35 23.42
N SER A 78 15.69 -3.19 24.24
CA SER A 78 15.39 -2.89 25.65
C SER A 78 16.65 -2.99 26.53
N TYR A 79 17.66 -3.77 26.10
CA TYR A 79 18.89 -4.00 26.86
C TYR A 79 20.02 -3.05 26.47
N TYR A 80 20.14 -2.71 25.18
CA TYR A 80 21.26 -1.95 24.66
C TYR A 80 20.82 -0.78 23.79
N LYS A 81 21.47 0.39 23.95
CA LYS A 81 21.23 1.60 23.14
C LYS A 81 22.09 1.68 21.87
N LYS A 82 23.31 1.13 21.91
CA LYS A 82 24.31 1.15 20.81
C LYS A 82 24.95 -0.22 20.65
N GLU A 83 25.45 -0.52 19.45
CA GLU A 83 26.04 -1.82 19.11
C GLU A 83 25.17 -3.01 19.55
N VAL A 84 23.85 -2.82 19.44
CA VAL A 84 22.83 -3.69 20.06
C VAL A 84 23.05 -5.15 19.68
N LEU A 85 23.27 -5.42 18.39
CA LEU A 85 23.48 -6.76 17.86
C LEU A 85 24.78 -7.39 18.39
N LYS A 86 25.88 -6.63 18.42
CA LYS A 86 27.16 -7.15 18.94
C LYS A 86 27.01 -7.51 20.41
N ASN A 87 26.52 -6.55 21.20
CA ASN A 87 26.46 -6.66 22.64
C ASN A 87 25.49 -7.76 23.09
N ILE A 88 24.31 -7.89 22.46
CA ILE A 88 23.38 -8.96 22.82
C ILE A 88 23.98 -10.33 22.52
N LEU A 89 24.63 -10.50 21.36
CA LEU A 89 25.21 -11.79 20.96
C LEU A 89 26.37 -12.21 21.87
N GLU A 90 27.31 -11.30 22.15
CA GLU A 90 28.51 -11.60 22.95
C GLU A 90 28.23 -11.69 24.46
N ASN A 91 27.39 -10.79 25.01
CA ASN A 91 27.22 -10.71 26.46
C ASN A 91 26.10 -11.58 27.01
N GLU A 92 25.00 -11.74 26.27
CA GLU A 92 23.82 -12.46 26.74
C GLU A 92 23.69 -13.82 26.06
N ILE A 93 23.69 -13.85 24.73
CA ILE A 93 23.36 -15.08 23.98
C ILE A 93 24.49 -16.11 24.07
N GLU A 94 25.74 -15.75 23.79
CA GLU A 94 26.86 -16.69 23.81
C GLU A 94 27.03 -17.33 25.20
N ARG A 95 26.99 -16.50 26.26
CA ARG A 95 27.05 -16.95 27.65
C ARG A 95 25.82 -17.77 28.07
N GLY A 96 24.65 -17.42 27.56
CA GLY A 96 23.43 -18.16 27.84
C GLY A 96 23.45 -19.53 27.16
N PHE A 97 23.89 -19.58 25.91
CA PHE A 97 24.01 -20.82 25.14
C PHE A 97 25.04 -21.78 25.73
N SER A 98 26.19 -21.27 26.19
CA SER A 98 27.23 -22.11 26.82
C SER A 98 26.80 -22.79 28.12
N LYS A 99 25.70 -22.33 28.73
CA LYS A 99 25.12 -22.92 29.95
C LYS A 99 24.08 -24.01 29.67
N ILE A 100 23.70 -24.22 28.41
CA ILE A 100 22.72 -25.24 28.04
C ILE A 100 23.43 -26.60 28.01
N GLU A 101 22.90 -27.57 28.77
CA GLU A 101 23.37 -28.95 28.74
C GLU A 101 23.23 -29.54 27.33
N ALA A 102 24.27 -30.21 26.83
CA ALA A 102 24.29 -30.73 25.47
C ALA A 102 23.13 -31.70 25.16
N GLU A 103 22.69 -32.46 26.17
CA GLU A 103 21.56 -33.40 26.08
C GLU A 103 20.21 -32.72 25.85
N ARG A 104 20.09 -31.43 26.18
CA ARG A 104 18.89 -30.64 25.96
C ARG A 104 18.85 -29.99 24.59
N LEU A 105 19.98 -29.97 23.87
CA LEU A 105 20.07 -29.39 22.55
C LEU A 105 19.58 -30.38 21.48
N PRO A 106 18.95 -29.89 20.40
CA PRO A 106 18.65 -30.71 19.24
C PRO A 106 19.92 -31.36 18.68
N GLN A 107 19.75 -32.49 17.97
CA GLN A 107 20.88 -33.21 17.39
C GLN A 107 21.70 -32.30 16.46
N ASN A 108 23.02 -32.30 16.65
CA ASN A 108 23.98 -31.46 15.90
C ASN A 108 23.71 -29.95 16.00
N TYR A 109 22.98 -29.48 17.02
CA TYR A 109 22.72 -28.06 17.22
C TYR A 109 23.91 -27.38 17.90
N ASN A 110 24.38 -26.29 17.33
CA ASN A 110 25.53 -25.53 17.83
C ASN A 110 25.21 -24.04 17.82
N PHE A 111 26.13 -23.23 18.36
CA PHE A 111 25.90 -21.79 18.46
C PHE A 111 25.71 -21.13 17.08
N ASP A 112 26.44 -21.56 16.06
CA ASP A 112 26.30 -21.04 14.70
C ASP A 112 24.89 -21.31 14.12
N LYS A 113 24.29 -22.48 14.40
CA LYS A 113 22.90 -22.78 14.05
C LYS A 113 21.90 -21.89 14.79
N LEU A 114 22.17 -21.54 16.05
CA LEU A 114 21.36 -20.57 16.78
C LEU A 114 21.42 -19.19 16.11
N ILE A 115 22.62 -18.72 15.76
CA ILE A 115 22.81 -17.44 15.05
C ILE A 115 22.09 -17.45 13.70
N PHE A 116 22.15 -18.56 12.97
CA PHE A 116 21.40 -18.76 11.73
C PHE A 116 19.89 -18.65 11.97
N GLU A 117 19.34 -19.32 12.98
CA GLU A 117 17.90 -19.29 13.27
C GLU A 117 17.41 -17.91 13.74
N PHE A 118 18.24 -17.14 14.46
CA PHE A 118 17.97 -15.72 14.75
C PHE A 118 17.90 -14.88 13.48
N ALA A 119 18.93 -14.97 12.63
CA ALA A 119 18.97 -14.23 11.37
C ALA A 119 17.79 -14.58 10.46
N PHE A 120 17.42 -15.86 10.44
CA PHE A 120 16.29 -16.36 9.69
C PHE A 120 14.94 -15.82 10.18
N THR A 121 14.74 -15.80 11.50
CA THR A 121 13.51 -15.29 12.11
C THR A 121 13.38 -13.79 11.90
N ASP A 122 14.45 -13.02 12.13
CA ASP A 122 14.45 -11.57 11.91
C ASP A 122 14.22 -11.21 10.42
N ALA A 123 14.88 -11.89 9.48
CA ALA A 123 14.69 -11.64 8.05
C ALA A 123 13.25 -11.93 7.62
N THR A 124 12.67 -13.04 8.09
CA THR A 124 11.28 -13.41 7.77
C THR A 124 10.30 -12.39 8.32
N ASN A 125 10.46 -11.98 9.58
CA ASN A 125 9.60 -10.99 10.22
C ASN A 125 9.69 -9.63 9.53
N GLU A 126 10.89 -9.21 9.14
CA GLU A 126 11.09 -7.95 8.43
C GLU A 126 10.46 -7.97 7.04
N ILE A 127 10.58 -9.07 6.29
CA ILE A 127 9.90 -9.24 5.01
C ILE A 127 8.39 -9.18 5.18
N CYS A 128 7.82 -9.90 6.15
CA CYS A 128 6.38 -9.85 6.45
C CYS A 128 5.91 -8.42 6.78
N ARG A 129 6.68 -7.71 7.61
CA ARG A 129 6.40 -6.31 7.96
C ARG A 129 6.39 -5.43 6.72
N LEU A 130 7.43 -5.50 5.89
CA LEU A 130 7.58 -4.66 4.70
C LEU A 130 6.52 -4.95 3.64
N LEU A 131 6.19 -6.23 3.41
CA LEU A 131 5.08 -6.64 2.54
C LEU A 131 3.75 -6.05 2.98
N THR A 132 3.50 -6.00 4.28
CA THR A 132 2.26 -5.47 4.85
C THR A 132 2.22 -3.95 4.76
N VAL A 133 3.32 -3.27 5.14
CA VAL A 133 3.41 -1.81 5.17
C VAL A 133 3.37 -1.20 3.76
N ASN A 134 4.05 -1.83 2.80
CA ASN A 134 4.18 -1.32 1.43
C ASN A 134 3.21 -2.01 0.46
N ASN A 135 2.14 -2.63 0.95
CA ASN A 135 1.25 -3.48 0.16
C ASN A 135 0.73 -2.80 -1.12
N LYS A 136 0.32 -1.52 -1.05
CA LYS A 136 -0.17 -0.75 -2.21
C LYS A 136 0.90 -0.56 -3.29
N LEU A 137 2.16 -0.37 -2.89
CA LEU A 137 3.26 -0.23 -3.85
C LEU A 137 3.52 -1.57 -4.55
N PHE A 138 3.52 -2.67 -3.79
CA PHE A 138 3.68 -4.01 -4.36
C PHE A 138 2.51 -4.43 -5.25
N GLU A 139 1.30 -4.00 -4.92
CA GLU A 139 0.12 -4.16 -5.79
C GLU A 139 0.31 -3.45 -7.13
N LEU A 140 0.82 -2.20 -7.12
CA LEU A 140 1.11 -1.46 -8.35
C LEU A 140 2.19 -2.16 -9.20
N PHE A 141 3.28 -2.64 -8.59
CA PHE A 141 4.28 -3.43 -9.31
C PHE A 141 3.66 -4.67 -9.97
N TYR A 142 2.80 -5.36 -9.22
CA TYR A 142 2.15 -6.59 -9.68
C TYR A 142 1.20 -6.33 -10.86
N GLU A 143 0.29 -5.36 -10.74
CA GLU A 143 -0.72 -5.06 -11.75
C GLU A 143 -0.14 -4.45 -13.03
N LEU A 144 0.94 -3.67 -12.90
CA LEU A 144 1.63 -3.05 -14.04
C LEU A 144 2.72 -3.96 -14.64
N ASN A 145 2.92 -5.14 -14.06
CA ASN A 145 3.98 -6.10 -14.42
C ASN A 145 5.39 -5.48 -14.39
N GLU A 146 5.66 -4.62 -13.42
CA GLU A 146 6.91 -3.85 -13.26
C GLU A 146 7.89 -4.56 -12.31
N PHE A 147 8.07 -5.86 -12.48
CA PHE A 147 8.87 -6.67 -11.56
C PHE A 147 10.37 -6.36 -11.62
N ASP A 148 10.89 -5.77 -12.69
CA ASP A 148 12.31 -5.40 -12.77
C ASP A 148 12.74 -4.45 -11.66
N GLN A 149 11.81 -3.60 -11.21
CA GLN A 149 12.01 -2.62 -10.14
C GLN A 149 11.55 -3.13 -8.75
N PHE A 150 11.08 -4.37 -8.66
CA PHE A 150 10.58 -4.95 -7.42
C PHE A 150 11.72 -5.25 -6.45
N GLU A 151 11.70 -4.57 -5.32
CA GLU A 151 12.58 -4.78 -4.17
C GLU A 151 11.76 -4.69 -2.88
N ILE A 152 11.98 -5.62 -1.94
CA ILE A 152 11.38 -5.55 -0.61
C ILE A 152 12.36 -4.76 0.26
N LYS A 153 12.00 -3.52 0.56
CA LYS A 153 12.78 -2.64 1.42
C LYS A 153 11.89 -1.62 2.10
N HIS A 154 12.47 -0.88 3.04
CA HIS A 154 11.80 0.28 3.63
C HIS A 154 11.81 1.45 2.64
N TYR A 155 10.63 1.91 2.21
CA TYR A 155 10.51 2.97 1.18
C TYR A 155 10.28 4.37 1.77
N ALA A 156 9.65 4.49 2.94
CA ALA A 156 9.36 5.79 3.54
C ALA A 156 9.23 5.71 5.07
N ASP A 157 9.73 6.74 5.75
CA ASP A 157 9.54 6.93 7.20
C ASP A 157 8.19 7.53 7.56
N SER A 158 7.48 8.14 6.60
CA SER A 158 6.22 8.87 6.85
C SER A 158 5.07 8.43 5.93
N SER A 159 5.17 8.61 4.61
CA SER A 159 4.11 8.25 3.66
C SER A 159 4.69 7.65 2.38
N LEU A 160 4.19 6.47 2.03
CA LEU A 160 4.55 5.72 0.83
C LEU A 160 4.20 6.49 -0.45
N GLU A 161 3.11 7.24 -0.42
CA GLU A 161 2.58 8.03 -1.54
C GLU A 161 3.54 9.13 -2.01
N ASN A 162 4.46 9.56 -1.14
CA ASN A 162 5.46 10.57 -1.47
C ASN A 162 6.72 10.00 -2.15
N THR A 163 6.84 8.67 -2.23
CA THR A 163 8.01 8.02 -2.82
C THR A 163 7.95 8.02 -4.34
N GLU A 164 9.09 8.22 -5.00
CA GLU A 164 9.18 8.23 -6.46
C GLU A 164 8.70 6.93 -7.12
N PRO A 165 9.04 5.72 -6.61
CA PRO A 165 8.48 4.48 -7.17
C PRO A 165 6.95 4.45 -7.14
N TYR A 166 6.35 4.89 -6.03
CA TYR A 166 4.89 4.92 -5.90
C TYR A 166 4.24 5.91 -6.87
N LYS A 167 4.73 7.16 -6.91
CA LYS A 167 4.18 8.19 -7.80
C LYS A 167 4.27 7.77 -9.27
N SER A 168 5.43 7.25 -9.68
CA SER A 168 5.67 6.80 -11.05
C SER A 168 4.66 5.72 -11.47
N LEU A 169 4.53 4.67 -10.67
CA LEU A 169 3.60 3.57 -10.96
C LEU A 169 2.14 4.01 -10.86
N TYR A 170 1.79 4.83 -9.88
CA TYR A 170 0.44 5.35 -9.72
C TYR A 170 0.01 6.17 -10.95
N ASN A 171 0.89 7.05 -11.44
CA ASN A 171 0.66 7.82 -12.66
C ASN A 171 0.58 6.93 -13.91
N LYS A 172 1.34 5.82 -13.96
CA LYS A 172 1.26 4.84 -15.04
C LYS A 172 -0.10 4.11 -15.04
N ARG A 173 -0.64 3.77 -13.86
CA ARG A 173 -1.96 3.15 -13.70
C ARG A 173 -3.11 4.13 -13.95
N HIS A 174 -2.89 5.41 -13.60
CA HIS A 174 -3.86 6.49 -13.72
C HIS A 174 -3.28 7.64 -14.55
N PRO A 175 -3.04 7.42 -15.86
CA PRO A 175 -2.49 8.47 -16.71
C PRO A 175 -3.46 9.66 -16.69
N GLN A 176 -2.97 10.80 -16.22
CA GLN A 176 -3.64 12.07 -16.43
C GLN A 176 -3.78 12.25 -17.95
N PRO A 177 -4.94 12.70 -18.46
CA PRO A 177 -5.05 13.05 -19.88
C PRO A 177 -3.91 14.00 -20.22
N GLN A 178 -3.05 13.60 -21.16
CA GLN A 178 -2.02 14.50 -21.68
C GLN A 178 -2.75 15.74 -22.21
N MET A 179 -2.52 16.89 -21.58
CA MET A 179 -2.81 18.16 -22.21
C MET A 179 -1.93 18.18 -23.46
N ILE A 180 -2.54 18.25 -24.63
CA ILE A 180 -1.83 18.40 -25.89
C ILE A 180 -1.01 19.68 -25.74
N ASP A 181 0.32 19.53 -25.78
CA ASP A 181 1.26 20.64 -25.72
C ASP A 181 0.99 21.58 -26.89
N GLU A 182 0.40 22.73 -26.59
CA GLU A 182 0.78 24.02 -27.13
C GLU A 182 0.24 25.07 -26.15
N TYR A 183 1.12 25.62 -25.30
CA TYR A 183 1.32 27.07 -25.12
C TYR A 183 2.12 27.37 -23.83
N ASP A 184 3.32 27.91 -24.06
CA ASP A 184 4.17 28.86 -23.32
C ASP A 184 4.26 28.84 -21.78
N GLU A 185 5.49 28.99 -21.30
CA GLU A 185 6.10 28.37 -20.11
C GLU A 185 6.13 29.26 -18.86
N ASN A 186 5.27 30.28 -18.73
CA ASN A 186 5.51 31.34 -17.73
C ASN A 186 4.48 31.56 -16.62
N ASP A 187 3.50 30.67 -16.42
CA ASP A 187 2.62 30.81 -15.26
C ASP A 187 2.13 29.44 -14.78
N THR A 188 2.11 29.22 -13.46
CA THR A 188 0.90 28.80 -12.72
C THR A 188 1.20 27.91 -11.49
N PRO A 189 1.32 28.52 -10.29
CA PRO A 189 0.89 27.93 -9.03
C PRO A 189 -0.59 28.24 -8.70
N ALA A 190 -1.54 28.09 -9.66
CA ALA A 190 -2.94 28.54 -9.49
C ALA A 190 -4.07 27.63 -10.04
N ILE A 191 -3.89 26.32 -10.26
CA ILE A 191 -4.97 25.42 -10.77
C ILE A 191 -5.87 24.86 -9.65
N LEU A 192 -6.21 25.67 -8.65
CA LEU A 192 -7.24 25.32 -7.64
C LEU A 192 -8.41 26.30 -7.60
N ASN A 193 -8.40 27.34 -8.45
CA ASN A 193 -9.44 28.37 -8.51
C ASN A 193 -9.97 28.68 -9.93
N ALA A 194 -9.64 27.89 -10.94
CA ALA A 194 -10.04 28.19 -12.32
C ALA A 194 -11.56 27.94 -12.51
N LYS A 195 -12.33 29.03 -12.71
CA LYS A 195 -13.70 28.96 -13.22
C LYS A 195 -13.69 28.38 -14.63
N LEU A 196 -14.56 27.41 -14.88
CA LEU A 196 -14.75 26.87 -16.22
C LEU A 196 -15.31 27.95 -17.16
N ASP A 197 -14.74 28.06 -18.35
CA ASP A 197 -15.28 28.91 -19.39
C ASP A 197 -16.60 28.34 -19.99
N SER A 198 -17.26 29.11 -20.85
CA SER A 198 -18.55 28.74 -21.45
C SER A 198 -18.45 27.51 -22.37
N VAL A 199 -17.32 27.28 -23.02
CA VAL A 199 -17.09 26.15 -23.92
C VAL A 199 -16.91 24.87 -23.11
N GLN A 200 -16.11 24.93 -22.05
CA GLN A 200 -15.89 23.84 -21.12
C GLN A 200 -17.19 23.43 -20.40
N LYS A 201 -18.01 24.40 -20.01
CA LYS A 201 -19.34 24.12 -19.44
C LYS A 201 -20.27 23.44 -20.44
N THR A 202 -20.29 23.91 -21.69
CA THR A 202 -21.10 23.31 -22.77
C THR A 202 -20.69 21.85 -23.01
N LEU A 203 -19.39 21.56 -23.10
CA LEU A 203 -18.89 20.20 -23.28
C LEU A 203 -19.21 19.28 -22.08
N LEU A 204 -19.15 19.83 -20.86
CA LEU A 204 -19.53 19.07 -19.66
C LEU A 204 -21.02 18.72 -19.68
N ILE A 205 -21.88 19.68 -20.07
CA ILE A 205 -23.32 19.47 -20.22
C ILE A 205 -23.59 18.41 -21.30
N GLU A 206 -22.97 18.50 -22.47
CA GLU A 206 -23.11 17.50 -23.54
C GLU A 206 -22.70 16.10 -23.09
N LYS A 207 -21.60 15.99 -22.33
CA LYS A 207 -21.12 14.71 -21.79
C LYS A 207 -22.09 14.14 -20.76
N LEU A 208 -22.75 14.99 -19.97
CA LEU A 208 -23.79 14.57 -19.03
C LEU A 208 -25.07 14.12 -19.73
N ILE A 209 -25.50 14.82 -20.78
CA ILE A 209 -26.65 14.43 -21.60
C ILE A 209 -26.39 13.05 -22.23
N LYS A 210 -25.20 12.85 -22.82
CA LYS A 210 -24.79 11.56 -23.41
C LYS A 210 -24.77 10.42 -22.40
N ASN A 211 -24.46 10.71 -21.14
CA ASN A 211 -24.39 9.74 -20.06
C ASN A 211 -25.57 9.85 -19.07
N ALA A 212 -26.68 10.45 -19.47
CA ALA A 212 -27.82 10.70 -18.58
C ALA A 212 -28.38 9.38 -17.99
N HIS A 213 -28.27 8.27 -18.72
CA HIS A 213 -28.60 6.93 -18.24
C HIS A 213 -27.76 6.46 -17.04
N GLN A 214 -26.57 7.04 -16.83
CA GLN A 214 -25.70 6.78 -15.68
C GLN A 214 -25.88 7.83 -14.57
N TRP A 215 -26.67 8.88 -14.82
CA TRP A 215 -26.86 9.94 -13.84
C TRP A 215 -27.45 9.40 -12.54
N GLU A 216 -28.43 8.49 -12.63
CA GLU A 216 -29.05 7.88 -11.45
C GLU A 216 -28.05 7.12 -10.58
N THR A 217 -27.02 6.50 -11.19
CA THR A 217 -26.02 5.68 -10.50
C THR A 217 -24.91 6.51 -9.82
N PHE A 218 -24.80 7.80 -10.12
CA PHE A 218 -23.84 8.68 -9.47
C PHE A 218 -24.23 9.00 -8.02
N SER A 219 -23.23 9.01 -7.14
CA SER A 219 -23.40 9.47 -5.76
C SER A 219 -23.78 10.94 -5.71
N GLU A 220 -24.53 11.35 -4.69
CA GLU A 220 -24.94 12.76 -4.50
C GLU A 220 -23.74 13.72 -4.46
N ARG A 221 -22.63 13.28 -3.86
CA ARG A 221 -21.39 14.06 -3.81
C ARG A 221 -20.88 14.34 -5.21
N LYS A 222 -20.85 13.32 -6.07
CA LYS A 222 -20.40 13.46 -7.46
C LYS A 222 -21.35 14.33 -8.28
N LYS A 223 -22.66 14.16 -8.10
CA LYS A 223 -23.70 15.00 -8.72
C LYS A 223 -23.54 16.48 -8.31
N ALA A 224 -23.31 16.74 -7.03
CA ALA A 224 -23.13 18.10 -6.50
C ALA A 224 -21.85 18.77 -7.02
N GLU A 225 -20.75 18.03 -7.09
CA GLU A 225 -19.49 18.50 -7.67
C GLU A 225 -19.68 18.88 -9.15
N ILE A 226 -20.29 17.99 -9.95
CA ILE A 226 -20.55 18.25 -11.37
C ILE A 226 -21.42 19.50 -11.57
N ILE A 227 -22.54 19.59 -10.84
CA ILE A 227 -23.44 20.75 -10.93
C ILE A 227 -22.72 22.03 -10.49
N SER A 228 -21.88 21.96 -9.45
CA SER A 228 -21.14 23.12 -8.93
C SER A 228 -20.25 23.77 -9.99
N PHE A 229 -19.66 22.96 -10.86
CA PHE A 229 -18.84 23.41 -11.97
C PHE A 229 -19.66 24.06 -13.09
N ILE A 230 -20.89 23.59 -13.34
CA ILE A 230 -21.77 24.12 -14.39
C ILE A 230 -22.37 25.47 -13.98
N ILE A 231 -22.94 25.55 -12.77
CA ILE A 231 -23.69 26.73 -12.32
C ILE A 231 -22.87 27.68 -11.43
N GLU A 232 -21.57 27.42 -11.28
CA GLU A 232 -20.63 28.18 -10.44
C GLU A 232 -21.13 28.44 -9.01
N ARG A 233 -21.79 27.45 -8.40
CA ARG A 233 -22.28 27.55 -7.02
C ARG A 233 -21.55 26.57 -6.10
N ASN A 234 -21.50 26.91 -4.82
CA ASN A 234 -20.84 26.08 -3.82
C ASN A 234 -21.42 24.65 -3.78
N ALA A 235 -20.55 23.65 -3.96
CA ALA A 235 -20.91 22.23 -4.01
C ALA A 235 -21.59 21.73 -2.72
N VAL A 236 -21.25 22.29 -1.55
CA VAL A 236 -21.89 21.94 -0.27
C VAL A 236 -23.34 22.39 -0.23
N ASN A 237 -23.64 23.59 -0.76
CA ASN A 237 -25.02 24.08 -0.85
C ASN A 237 -25.84 23.28 -1.86
N ILE A 238 -25.25 22.92 -3.01
CA ILE A 238 -25.90 22.08 -4.02
C ILE A 238 -26.18 20.69 -3.46
N ARG A 239 -25.20 20.09 -2.77
CA ARG A 239 -25.38 18.79 -2.11
C ARG A 239 -26.50 18.82 -1.08
N LYS A 240 -26.59 19.90 -0.29
CA LYS A 240 -27.70 20.12 0.65
C LYS A 240 -29.05 20.17 -0.06
N THR A 241 -29.14 20.86 -1.20
CA THR A 241 -30.35 20.90 -2.04
C THR A 241 -30.70 19.53 -2.63
N LEU A 242 -29.72 18.77 -3.12
CA LEU A 242 -29.91 17.40 -3.62
C LEU A 242 -30.39 16.45 -2.52
N SER A 243 -29.76 16.49 -1.34
CA SER A 243 -30.17 15.69 -0.18
C SER A 243 -31.56 16.06 0.37
N MET A 244 -32.05 17.27 0.06
CA MET A 244 -33.41 17.71 0.41
C MET A 244 -34.44 17.35 -0.67
N SER A 245 -34.02 16.94 -1.86
CA SER A 245 -34.87 16.65 -3.03
C SER A 245 -35.45 15.23 -3.07
N ASP A 246 -35.05 14.35 -2.14
CA ASP A 246 -35.71 13.05 -1.89
C ASP A 246 -37.09 13.22 -1.22
N LYS A 247 -37.40 14.41 -0.71
CA LYS A 247 -38.79 14.81 -0.54
C LYS A 247 -39.28 15.29 -1.89
N LYS A 248 -40.19 14.54 -2.53
CA LYS A 248 -40.94 15.03 -3.70
C LYS A 248 -41.29 16.49 -3.43
N PRO A 249 -40.79 17.45 -4.23
CA PRO A 249 -41.27 18.82 -4.15
C PRO A 249 -42.79 18.75 -4.16
N SER A 250 -43.48 19.60 -3.39
CA SER A 250 -44.92 19.75 -3.63
C SER A 250 -45.05 20.18 -5.09
N GLU A 251 -45.47 19.25 -5.95
CA GLU A 251 -45.68 19.44 -7.39
C GLU A 251 -46.69 20.58 -7.62
N TYR A 252 -47.43 20.94 -6.56
CA TYR A 252 -48.41 22.01 -6.47
C TYR A 252 -47.84 23.34 -5.94
N SER A 253 -46.57 23.41 -5.55
CA SER A 253 -45.99 24.67 -5.09
C SER A 253 -45.83 25.63 -6.28
N ALA A 254 -46.31 26.86 -6.12
CA ALA A 254 -46.28 27.87 -7.17
C ALA A 254 -44.85 28.12 -7.71
N LYS A 255 -43.83 27.95 -6.86
CA LYS A 255 -42.43 28.04 -7.24
C LYS A 255 -41.99 26.89 -8.14
N PHE A 256 -42.31 25.65 -7.79
CA PHE A 256 -41.97 24.48 -8.61
C PHE A 256 -42.65 24.52 -9.98
N ILE A 257 -43.95 24.85 -10.02
CA ILE A 257 -44.70 24.98 -11.29
C ILE A 257 -44.08 26.06 -12.19
N LYS A 258 -43.71 27.21 -11.60
CA LYS A 258 -43.06 28.31 -12.33
C LYS A 258 -41.68 27.91 -12.87
N ASP A 259 -40.85 27.29 -12.04
CA ASP A 259 -39.49 26.87 -12.41
C ASP A 259 -39.54 25.77 -13.50
N ASN A 260 -40.50 24.84 -13.41
CA ASN A 260 -40.71 23.78 -14.40
C ASN A 260 -41.26 24.33 -15.73
N LEU A 261 -42.17 25.31 -15.71
CA LEU A 261 -42.64 26.00 -16.91
C LEU A 261 -41.51 26.77 -17.63
N ILE A 262 -40.58 27.35 -16.87
CA ILE A 262 -39.41 28.03 -17.45
C ILE A 262 -38.46 27.00 -18.06
N ALA A 263 -38.22 25.88 -17.38
CA ALA A 263 -37.38 24.80 -17.90
C ALA A 263 -37.94 24.22 -19.20
N ASN A 264 -39.24 23.89 -19.24
CA ASN A 264 -39.88 23.32 -20.44
C ASN A 264 -39.87 24.31 -21.63
N LYS A 265 -40.07 25.62 -21.38
CA LYS A 265 -39.94 26.64 -22.44
C LYS A 265 -38.55 26.74 -23.06
N ILE A 266 -37.51 26.30 -22.36
CA ILE A 266 -36.13 26.26 -22.86
C ILE A 266 -35.84 24.94 -23.59
N ILE A 267 -36.47 23.84 -23.16
CA ILE A 267 -36.24 22.49 -23.68
C ILE A 267 -37.10 22.20 -24.93
N ASP A 268 -38.38 22.58 -24.92
CA ASP A 268 -39.32 22.29 -26.01
C ASP A 268 -38.91 22.85 -27.40
N PRO A 269 -38.21 24.00 -27.53
CA PRO A 269 -37.70 24.46 -28.83
C PRO A 269 -36.51 23.64 -29.37
N LEU A 270 -35.94 22.74 -28.58
CA LEU A 270 -34.74 21.95 -28.91
C LEU A 270 -35.03 20.47 -29.20
N ALA A 271 -36.29 20.04 -29.06
CA ALA A 271 -36.79 18.69 -29.37
C ALA A 271 -37.48 18.65 -30.74
#